data_AF-A0A1E3A6W4-F1
#
_entry.id   AF-A0A1E3A6W4-F1
#
_cell.length_a   1.000
_cell.length_b   1.000
_cell.length_c   1.000
_cell.angle_alpha   90.00
_cell.angle_beta   90.00
_cell.angle_gamma   90.00
#
_symmetry.space_group_name_H-M   'P 1'
#
loop_
_entity.id
_entity.type
_entity.pdbx_description
1 polymer ?
#
loop_
_entity_poly.entity_id
_entity_poly.type
_entity_poly.pdbx_seq_one_letter_code
_entity_poly.pdbx_strand_id
1 'polypeptide(L)'
;MNFGPLNKEGGWRRLNVAITRARKEMVVYSAILPEQIDLSRTRSEGVAGLKGFLEYARKGTQALPRRLGEKGEKNRILAREIAGALEEQGYKACCGVGCSSYQIDVAVFSDKEPDSYILGILLDGENDRETKTAGDRYLLQPGILEGLGWNIIRVWTMEWLEAPEKERDRICRCLEKRNMGIETDNIEEKSGRIPDWESVKEREHLHPYRRAYREAALEKQGSPEAFYRTENREAICRVILKLLKAEAPISWGMLKKKILSLWSISRSGNQVEQILEEACGSLPLPVTYGGKTKFLWNPGQDPEAYAVYRTGEREKRPIEDICPQEIANAVREVLEEQISLSYSGFIRETAGKFGYSRAGTVIEASVARGLALAEEKGRAETEDGEKKKRVRLKA
;
A
#
# COMPACT_ATOMS: atom_id res chain seq x y z
N MET A 1 -0.72 -40.55 -4.91
CA MET A 1 -1.30 -39.67 -5.96
C MET A 1 -0.35 -38.51 -6.23
N ASN A 2 -0.29 -38.01 -7.46
CA ASN A 2 0.56 -36.87 -7.82
C ASN A 2 -0.33 -35.66 -8.15
N PHE A 3 -0.36 -34.67 -7.25
CA PHE A 3 -1.05 -33.38 -7.42
C PHE A 3 -0.10 -32.32 -8.01
N GLY A 4 0.95 -32.75 -8.69
CA GLY A 4 1.89 -31.91 -9.41
C GLY A 4 2.56 -30.89 -8.49
N PRO A 5 2.39 -29.57 -8.71
CA PRO A 5 3.05 -28.54 -7.91
C PRO A 5 2.70 -28.55 -6.42
N LEU A 6 1.58 -29.15 -6.01
CA LEU A 6 1.19 -29.28 -4.61
C LEU A 6 2.00 -30.34 -3.87
N ASN A 7 2.59 -31.31 -4.58
CA ASN A 7 3.44 -32.33 -3.96
C ASN A 7 4.85 -31.81 -3.63
N LYS A 8 5.26 -30.67 -4.19
CA LYS A 8 6.58 -30.07 -3.97
C LYS A 8 6.64 -29.30 -2.64
N GLU A 9 7.84 -29.11 -2.13
CA GLU A 9 8.09 -28.25 -0.97
C GLU A 9 7.58 -26.83 -1.22
N GLY A 10 6.87 -26.27 -0.24
CA GLY A 10 6.17 -24.98 -0.39
C GLY A 10 4.92 -25.02 -1.29
N GLY A 11 4.48 -26.19 -1.74
CA GLY A 11 3.26 -26.38 -2.55
C GLY A 11 2.00 -25.83 -1.86
N TRP A 12 1.95 -25.83 -0.53
CA TRP A 12 0.88 -25.22 0.26
C TRP A 12 0.66 -23.74 -0.04
N ARG A 13 1.71 -22.97 -0.39
CA ARG A 13 1.57 -21.55 -0.76
C ARG A 13 0.75 -21.38 -2.02
N ARG A 14 0.87 -22.31 -2.98
CA ARG A 14 0.09 -22.28 -4.23
C ARG A 14 -1.38 -22.52 -3.97
N LEU A 15 -1.70 -23.44 -3.06
CA LEU A 15 -3.06 -23.69 -2.61
C LEU A 15 -3.66 -22.44 -1.95
N ASN A 16 -2.93 -21.82 -1.03
CA ASN A 16 -3.40 -20.60 -0.35
C ASN A 16 -3.64 -19.44 -1.31
N VAL A 17 -2.75 -19.24 -2.30
CA VAL A 17 -2.96 -18.22 -3.35
C VAL A 17 -4.21 -18.51 -4.18
N ALA A 18 -4.48 -19.78 -4.52
CA ALA A 18 -5.69 -20.15 -5.24
C ALA A 18 -6.96 -19.83 -4.44
N ILE A 19 -6.96 -20.15 -3.15
CA ILE A 19 -8.10 -19.92 -2.24
C ILE A 19 -8.33 -18.42 -1.99
N THR A 20 -7.27 -17.66 -1.71
CA THR A 20 -7.36 -16.24 -1.28
C THR A 20 -7.54 -15.23 -2.42
N ARG A 21 -7.52 -15.69 -3.68
CA ARG A 21 -7.79 -14.82 -4.85
C ARG A 21 -9.27 -14.59 -5.10
N ALA A 22 -10.14 -15.48 -4.64
CA ALA A 22 -11.58 -15.26 -4.72
C ALA A 22 -11.97 -14.00 -3.92
N ARG A 23 -12.83 -13.16 -4.50
CA ARG A 23 -13.26 -11.88 -3.90
C ARG A 23 -14.72 -11.84 -3.48
N LYS A 24 -15.55 -12.72 -4.04
CA LYS A 24 -17.00 -12.77 -3.78
C LYS A 24 -17.43 -14.17 -3.40
N GLU A 25 -17.23 -15.12 -4.30
CA GLU A 25 -17.64 -16.51 -4.11
C GLU A 25 -16.59 -17.46 -4.69
N MET A 26 -16.49 -18.66 -4.13
CA MET A 26 -15.60 -19.72 -4.61
C MET A 26 -16.39 -21.02 -4.74
N VAL A 27 -16.66 -21.42 -5.98
CA VAL A 27 -17.32 -22.70 -6.29
C VAL A 27 -16.24 -23.73 -6.63
N VAL A 28 -16.25 -24.86 -5.92
CA VAL A 28 -15.24 -25.92 -6.07
C VAL A 28 -15.84 -27.12 -6.80
N TYR A 29 -15.27 -27.44 -7.96
CA TYR A 29 -15.53 -28.69 -8.68
C TYR A 29 -14.35 -29.62 -8.50
N SER A 30 -14.58 -30.83 -7.99
CA SER A 30 -13.55 -31.83 -7.79
C SER A 30 -13.97 -33.17 -8.38
N ALA A 31 -13.10 -33.78 -9.18
CA ALA A 31 -13.26 -35.14 -9.68
C ALA A 31 -12.87 -36.22 -8.63
N ILE A 32 -12.36 -35.78 -7.47
CA ILE A 32 -11.95 -36.66 -6.38
C ILE A 32 -12.57 -36.21 -5.05
N LEU A 33 -12.85 -37.18 -4.20
CA LEU A 33 -13.36 -36.96 -2.85
C LEU A 33 -12.20 -36.82 -1.85
N PRO A 34 -12.39 -36.05 -0.76
CA PRO A 34 -11.34 -35.91 0.26
C PRO A 34 -10.92 -37.25 0.88
N GLU A 35 -11.85 -38.20 1.03
CA GLU A 35 -11.58 -39.55 1.55
C GLU A 35 -10.67 -40.36 0.62
N GLN A 36 -10.62 -40.03 -0.67
CA GLN A 36 -9.72 -40.67 -1.64
C GLN A 36 -8.28 -40.15 -1.52
N ILE A 37 -8.05 -39.07 -0.77
CA ILE A 37 -6.72 -38.53 -0.50
C ILE A 37 -6.13 -39.20 0.75
N ASP A 38 -5.26 -40.17 0.50
CA ASP A 38 -4.53 -40.89 1.53
C ASP A 38 -3.25 -40.14 1.95
N LEU A 39 -3.29 -39.58 3.17
CA LEU A 39 -2.18 -38.83 3.76
C LEU A 39 -1.06 -39.74 4.28
N SER A 40 -1.32 -41.03 4.51
CA SER A 40 -0.28 -41.98 4.94
C SER A 40 0.80 -42.17 3.86
N ARG A 41 0.44 -41.93 2.59
CA ARG A 41 1.28 -42.13 1.42
C ARG A 41 2.00 -40.86 0.95
N THR A 42 1.84 -39.71 1.62
CA THR A 42 2.45 -38.44 1.18
C THR A 42 2.68 -37.47 2.35
N ARG A 43 3.91 -36.96 2.49
CA ARG A 43 4.30 -35.98 3.52
C ARG A 43 4.14 -34.50 3.11
N SER A 44 3.56 -34.23 1.94
CA SER A 44 3.40 -32.85 1.47
C SER A 44 2.30 -32.12 2.23
N GLU A 45 2.66 -31.01 2.87
CA GLU A 45 1.72 -30.06 3.49
C GLU A 45 0.68 -29.54 2.49
N GLY A 46 1.04 -29.39 1.21
CA GLY A 46 0.11 -28.91 0.18
C GLY A 46 -1.01 -29.92 -0.11
N VAL A 47 -0.71 -31.21 -0.06
CA VAL A 47 -1.70 -32.29 -0.27
C VAL A 47 -2.57 -32.45 0.96
N ALA A 48 -2.00 -32.32 2.17
CA ALA A 48 -2.76 -32.27 3.41
C ALA A 48 -3.72 -31.09 3.44
N GLY A 49 -3.26 -29.90 3.03
CA GLY A 49 -4.11 -28.71 2.91
C GLY A 49 -5.23 -28.88 1.89
N LEU A 50 -4.97 -29.51 0.74
CA LEU A 50 -5.99 -29.77 -0.27
C LEU A 50 -7.09 -30.69 0.27
N LYS A 51 -6.73 -31.75 1.00
CA LYS A 51 -7.70 -32.63 1.65
C LYS A 51 -8.59 -31.86 2.61
N GLY A 52 -8.00 -31.10 3.54
CA GLY A 52 -8.77 -30.31 4.51
C GLY A 52 -9.66 -29.26 3.83
N PHE A 53 -9.19 -28.66 2.74
CA PHE A 53 -9.98 -27.71 1.95
C PHE A 53 -11.20 -28.37 1.28
N LEU A 54 -11.04 -29.55 0.68
CA LEU A 54 -12.16 -30.29 0.08
C LEU A 54 -13.15 -30.79 1.13
N GLU A 55 -12.67 -31.19 2.32
CA GLU A 55 -13.55 -31.54 3.45
C GLU A 55 -14.38 -30.35 3.89
N TYR A 56 -13.75 -29.17 4.02
CA TYR A 56 -14.43 -27.91 4.33
C TYR A 56 -15.43 -27.52 3.24
N ALA A 57 -15.04 -27.59 1.96
CA ALA A 57 -15.93 -27.27 0.84
C ALA A 57 -17.18 -28.17 0.79
N ARG A 58 -17.09 -29.41 1.29
CA ARG A 58 -18.22 -30.36 1.33
C ARG A 58 -19.08 -30.26 2.59
N LYS A 59 -18.46 -30.12 3.76
CA LYS A 59 -19.14 -30.19 5.08
C LYS A 59 -19.34 -28.81 5.73
N GLY A 60 -18.82 -27.75 5.13
CA GLY A 60 -18.86 -26.39 5.69
C GLY A 60 -18.04 -26.25 6.98
N THR A 61 -18.45 -25.32 7.83
CA THR A 61 -17.80 -25.01 9.12
C THR A 61 -17.75 -26.20 10.09
N GLN A 62 -18.61 -27.22 9.90
CA GLN A 62 -18.59 -28.45 10.70
C GLN A 62 -17.35 -29.33 10.44
N ALA A 63 -16.63 -29.13 9.33
CA ALA A 63 -15.41 -29.87 8.99
C ALA A 63 -14.16 -29.37 9.73
N LEU A 64 -14.20 -28.16 10.30
CA LEU A 64 -13.05 -27.60 10.99
C LEU A 64 -12.92 -28.28 12.35
N PRO A 65 -11.77 -28.91 12.68
CA PRO A 65 -11.56 -29.39 14.03
C PRO A 65 -11.65 -28.18 14.96
N ARG A 66 -12.66 -28.18 15.85
CA ARG A 66 -12.79 -27.22 16.94
C ARG A 66 -11.56 -27.44 17.82
N ARG A 67 -10.46 -26.73 17.53
CA ARG A 67 -9.33 -26.63 18.46
C ARG A 67 -9.86 -25.84 19.65
N LEU A 68 -10.58 -26.53 20.54
CA LEU A 68 -10.79 -26.11 21.92
C LEU A 68 -9.38 -26.03 22.50
N GLY A 69 -8.75 -24.87 22.34
CA GLY A 69 -7.50 -24.57 22.99
C GLY A 69 -7.81 -24.43 24.47
N GLU A 70 -7.66 -25.51 25.23
CA GLU A 70 -7.78 -25.55 26.69
C GLU A 70 -6.91 -24.50 27.42
N LYS A 71 -5.97 -23.84 26.69
CA LYS A 71 -5.18 -22.70 27.19
C LYS A 71 -5.88 -21.34 27.08
N GLY A 72 -6.75 -21.11 26.10
CA GLY A 72 -7.44 -19.82 25.91
C GLY A 72 -8.62 -19.60 26.87
N GLU A 73 -8.99 -20.65 27.59
CA GLU A 73 -10.19 -20.70 28.39
C GLU A 73 -9.99 -20.13 29.81
N LYS A 74 -8.75 -20.06 30.31
CA LYS A 74 -8.43 -19.45 31.62
C LYS A 74 -8.23 -17.93 31.57
N ASN A 75 -7.82 -17.36 30.43
CA ASN A 75 -7.54 -15.92 30.31
C ASN A 75 -8.78 -15.08 29.92
N ARG A 76 -9.93 -15.71 29.71
CA ARG A 76 -11.20 -15.04 29.33
C ARG A 76 -12.13 -14.81 30.52
N ILE A 77 -11.57 -14.37 31.65
CA ILE A 77 -12.34 -14.13 32.88
C ILE A 77 -13.40 -13.04 32.63
N LEU A 78 -12.97 -11.88 32.12
CA LEU A 78 -13.87 -10.77 31.82
C LEU A 78 -14.93 -11.13 30.77
N ALA A 79 -14.54 -11.81 29.69
CA ALA A 79 -15.48 -12.23 28.65
C ALA A 79 -16.58 -13.14 29.21
N ARG A 80 -16.24 -14.04 30.14
CA ARG A 80 -17.22 -14.88 30.83
C ARG A 80 -18.10 -14.12 31.80
N GLU A 81 -17.54 -13.15 32.50
CA GLU A 81 -18.30 -12.31 33.41
C GLU A 81 -19.36 -11.52 32.64
N ILE A 82 -18.97 -10.92 31.50
CA ILE A 82 -19.89 -10.24 30.59
C ILE A 82 -20.92 -11.21 30.02
N ALA A 83 -20.50 -12.41 29.58
CA ALA A 83 -21.43 -13.43 29.08
C ALA A 83 -22.44 -13.86 30.15
N GLY A 84 -21.99 -14.10 31.39
CA GLY A 84 -22.86 -14.46 32.52
C GLY A 84 -23.83 -13.33 32.88
N ALA A 85 -23.36 -12.08 32.89
CA ALA A 85 -24.22 -10.92 33.13
C ALA A 85 -25.30 -10.75 32.04
N LEU A 86 -25.03 -11.17 30.81
CA LEU A 86 -26.01 -11.18 29.72
C LEU A 86 -26.97 -12.38 29.81
N GLU A 87 -26.48 -13.54 30.24
CA GLU A 87 -27.30 -14.73 30.51
C GLU A 87 -28.31 -14.50 31.64
N GLU A 88 -27.93 -13.78 32.69
CA GLU A 88 -28.85 -13.34 33.76
C GLU A 88 -29.99 -12.46 33.25
N GLN A 89 -29.75 -11.72 32.16
CA GLN A 89 -30.76 -10.88 31.49
C GLN A 89 -31.58 -11.65 30.43
N GLY A 90 -31.33 -12.96 30.29
CA GLY A 90 -32.06 -13.84 29.36
C GLY A 90 -31.45 -13.95 27.97
N TYR A 91 -30.29 -13.33 27.70
CA TYR A 91 -29.61 -13.46 26.41
C TYR A 91 -28.62 -14.62 26.42
N LYS A 92 -28.69 -15.51 25.42
CA LYS A 92 -27.67 -16.56 25.27
C LYS A 92 -26.40 -15.93 24.71
N ALA A 93 -25.27 -16.13 25.40
CA ALA A 93 -23.96 -15.63 24.97
C ALA A 93 -22.94 -16.77 24.90
N CYS A 94 -21.95 -16.66 24.03
CA CYS A 94 -20.79 -17.56 24.03
C CYS A 94 -19.49 -16.80 23.85
N CYS A 95 -18.43 -17.29 24.47
CA CYS A 95 -17.12 -16.67 24.41
C CYS A 95 -16.28 -17.26 23.27
N GLY A 96 -15.45 -16.44 22.63
CA GLY A 96 -14.38 -16.93 21.76
C GLY A 96 -14.83 -17.45 20.41
N VAL A 97 -15.76 -16.76 19.77
CA VAL A 97 -16.32 -17.20 18.49
C VAL A 97 -15.37 -16.87 17.35
N GLY A 98 -14.89 -17.91 16.64
CA GLY A 98 -14.07 -17.77 15.45
C GLY A 98 -13.09 -18.92 15.25
N CYS A 99 -12.71 -19.18 13.99
CA CYS A 99 -11.74 -20.21 13.62
C CYS A 99 -10.33 -19.65 13.33
N SER A 100 -10.17 -18.33 13.36
CA SER A 100 -8.90 -17.66 13.09
C SER A 100 -8.12 -17.41 14.39
N SER A 101 -6.90 -16.87 14.28
CA SER A 101 -6.16 -16.36 15.45
C SER A 101 -6.85 -15.16 16.10
N TYR A 102 -7.75 -14.50 15.37
CA TYR A 102 -8.64 -13.46 15.89
C TYR A 102 -10.04 -14.02 16.06
N GLN A 103 -10.58 -13.92 17.27
CA GLN A 103 -11.90 -14.42 17.65
C GLN A 103 -12.69 -13.29 18.29
N ILE A 104 -14.01 -13.31 18.17
CA ILE A 104 -14.88 -12.41 18.93
C ILE A 104 -14.85 -12.83 20.40
N ASP A 105 -14.62 -11.88 21.31
CA ASP A 105 -14.49 -12.19 22.74
C ASP A 105 -15.79 -12.74 23.31
N VAL A 106 -16.92 -12.08 23.06
CA VAL A 106 -18.27 -12.55 23.42
C VAL A 106 -19.23 -12.33 22.24
N ALA A 107 -19.99 -13.35 21.87
CA ALA A 107 -21.04 -13.25 20.87
C ALA A 107 -22.40 -13.57 21.48
N VAL A 108 -23.41 -12.77 21.15
CA VAL A 108 -24.78 -12.91 21.64
C VAL A 108 -25.65 -13.50 20.54
N PHE A 109 -26.36 -14.59 20.86
CA PHE A 109 -27.23 -15.29 19.92
C PHE A 109 -28.53 -14.53 19.65
N SER A 110 -29.10 -14.78 18.48
CA SER A 110 -30.44 -14.30 18.13
C SER A 110 -31.54 -15.20 18.66
N ASP A 111 -32.57 -14.59 19.22
CA ASP A 111 -33.80 -15.30 19.59
C ASP A 111 -34.64 -15.66 18.36
N LYS A 112 -34.46 -14.94 17.23
CA LYS A 112 -35.21 -15.16 15.99
C LYS A 112 -34.65 -16.31 15.15
N GLU A 113 -33.34 -16.54 15.22
CA GLU A 113 -32.62 -17.52 14.39
C GLU A 113 -31.59 -18.29 15.26
N PRO A 114 -31.80 -19.60 15.53
CA PRO A 114 -31.03 -20.37 16.51
C PRO A 114 -29.51 -20.47 16.27
N ASP A 115 -29.06 -20.21 15.05
CA ASP A 115 -27.65 -20.32 14.63
C ASP A 115 -27.03 -18.96 14.22
N SER A 116 -27.73 -17.86 14.45
CA SER A 116 -27.28 -16.51 14.11
C SER A 116 -26.89 -15.69 15.35
N TYR A 117 -26.11 -14.65 15.13
CA TYR A 117 -25.62 -13.75 16.19
C TYR A 117 -26.16 -12.33 15.97
N ILE A 118 -26.63 -11.69 17.03
CA ILE A 118 -27.11 -10.29 16.98
C ILE A 118 -25.93 -9.32 17.14
N LEU A 119 -25.02 -9.64 18.05
CA LEU A 119 -23.98 -8.74 18.53
C LEU A 119 -22.70 -9.50 18.84
N GLY A 120 -21.58 -9.00 18.33
CA GLY A 120 -20.24 -9.34 18.81
C GLY A 120 -19.72 -8.25 19.74
N ILE A 121 -19.10 -8.65 20.84
CA ILE A 121 -18.45 -7.78 21.82
C ILE A 121 -16.95 -8.03 21.73
N LEU A 122 -16.20 -6.95 21.55
CA LEU A 122 -14.74 -6.96 21.56
C LEU A 122 -14.21 -6.32 22.85
N LEU A 123 -13.19 -6.94 23.42
CA LEU A 123 -12.54 -6.50 24.66
C LEU A 123 -11.10 -6.05 24.38
N ASP A 124 -10.57 -5.17 25.23
CA ASP A 124 -9.16 -4.75 25.26
C ASP A 124 -8.22 -5.80 25.91
N GLY A 125 -8.58 -7.07 25.77
CA GLY A 125 -7.92 -8.20 26.43
C GLY A 125 -6.82 -8.88 25.59
N GLU A 126 -6.78 -10.20 25.68
CA GLU A 126 -5.74 -11.02 25.04
C GLU A 126 -5.72 -10.86 23.51
N ASN A 127 -6.89 -10.74 22.87
CA ASN A 127 -7.00 -10.49 21.43
C ASN A 127 -6.30 -9.18 21.00
N ASP A 128 -6.46 -8.12 21.79
CA ASP A 128 -5.78 -6.84 21.56
C ASP A 128 -4.27 -6.98 21.83
N ARG A 129 -3.87 -7.75 22.85
CA ARG A 129 -2.45 -8.02 23.19
C ARG A 129 -1.71 -8.76 22.08
N GLU A 130 -2.33 -9.74 21.44
CA GLU A 130 -1.73 -10.52 20.35
C GLU A 130 -1.62 -9.73 19.04
N THR A 131 -2.41 -8.67 18.89
CA THR A 131 -2.44 -7.84 17.69
C THR A 131 -1.29 -6.83 17.68
N LYS A 132 -0.54 -6.72 16.57
CA LYS A 132 0.75 -5.99 16.52
C LYS A 132 0.63 -4.47 16.45
N THR A 133 -0.40 -3.94 15.80
CA THR A 133 -0.54 -2.49 15.57
C THR A 133 -1.88 -1.97 16.07
N ALA A 134 -1.91 -0.71 16.48
CA ALA A 134 -3.15 -0.05 16.90
C ALA A 134 -4.16 0.05 15.73
N GLY A 135 -3.68 0.32 14.51
CA GLY A 135 -4.55 0.35 13.32
C GLY A 135 -5.24 -0.99 13.07
N ASP A 136 -4.53 -2.11 13.25
CA ASP A 136 -5.15 -3.43 13.12
C ASP A 136 -6.25 -3.65 14.18
N ARG A 137 -5.98 -3.27 15.44
CA ARG A 137 -6.89 -3.45 16.59
C ARG A 137 -8.17 -2.63 16.46
N TYR A 138 -8.02 -1.35 16.14
CA TYR A 138 -9.12 -0.38 16.28
C TYR A 138 -9.84 -0.09 14.96
N LEU A 139 -9.24 -0.40 13.81
CA LEU A 139 -9.81 -0.06 12.50
C LEU A 139 -10.05 -1.29 11.64
N LEU A 140 -9.01 -2.10 11.38
CA LEU A 140 -9.13 -3.20 10.43
C LEU A 140 -9.98 -4.35 10.98
N GLN A 141 -9.75 -4.74 12.22
CA GLN A 141 -10.46 -5.86 12.83
C GLN A 141 -11.97 -5.64 12.94
N PRO A 142 -12.45 -4.51 13.53
CA PRO A 142 -13.88 -4.19 13.51
C PRO A 142 -14.43 -4.11 12.08
N GLY A 143 -13.72 -3.44 11.16
CA GLY A 143 -14.18 -3.27 9.78
C GLY A 143 -14.31 -4.59 9.00
N ILE A 144 -13.44 -5.57 9.25
CA ILE A 144 -13.56 -6.91 8.65
C ILE A 144 -14.78 -7.65 9.21
N LEU A 145 -15.00 -7.59 10.52
CA LEU A 145 -16.15 -8.24 11.15
C LEU A 145 -17.47 -7.61 10.67
N GLU A 146 -17.54 -6.28 10.62
CA GLU A 146 -18.67 -5.53 10.07
C GLU A 146 -18.91 -5.87 8.60
N GLY A 147 -17.86 -5.97 7.79
CA GLY A 147 -17.95 -6.40 6.39
C GLY A 147 -18.43 -7.85 6.22
N LEU A 148 -18.28 -8.70 7.24
CA LEU A 148 -18.85 -10.05 7.29
C LEU A 148 -20.29 -10.08 7.83
N GLY A 149 -20.89 -8.92 8.09
CA GLY A 149 -22.24 -8.78 8.61
C GLY A 149 -22.35 -8.86 10.13
N TRP A 150 -21.22 -8.83 10.86
CA TRP A 150 -21.27 -8.76 12.32
C TRP A 150 -21.56 -7.34 12.77
N ASN A 151 -22.47 -7.21 13.71
CA ASN A 151 -22.59 -5.96 14.42
C ASN A 151 -21.71 -5.99 15.65
N ILE A 152 -20.80 -5.03 15.78
CA ILE A 152 -19.78 -5.04 16.84
C ILE A 152 -20.02 -3.91 17.84
N ILE A 153 -19.78 -4.20 19.12
CA ILE A 153 -19.58 -3.20 20.18
C ILE A 153 -18.24 -3.47 20.85
N ARG A 154 -17.60 -2.40 21.32
CA ARG A 154 -16.37 -2.50 22.08
C ARG A 154 -16.64 -2.17 23.54
N VAL A 155 -16.14 -3.00 24.44
CA VAL A 155 -16.22 -2.82 25.88
C VAL A 155 -14.81 -2.77 26.43
N TRP A 156 -14.51 -1.76 27.23
CA TRP A 156 -13.19 -1.60 27.84
C TRP A 156 -13.18 -2.23 29.23
N THR A 157 -12.09 -2.93 29.56
CA THR A 157 -11.92 -3.59 30.86
C THR A 157 -12.06 -2.58 31.99
N MET A 158 -11.48 -1.38 31.84
CA MET A 158 -11.57 -0.33 32.86
C MET A 158 -13.01 0.18 33.06
N GLU A 159 -13.78 0.36 31.98
CA GLU A 159 -15.17 0.81 32.08
C GLU A 159 -16.07 -0.23 32.75
N TRP A 160 -15.86 -1.51 32.42
CA TRP A 160 -16.56 -2.60 33.06
C TRP A 160 -16.22 -2.71 34.55
N LEU A 161 -14.95 -2.55 34.93
CA LEU A 161 -14.53 -2.62 36.33
C LEU A 161 -15.06 -1.45 37.17
N GLU A 162 -15.13 -0.25 36.60
CA GLU A 162 -15.64 0.94 37.31
C GLU A 162 -17.16 0.94 37.45
N ALA A 163 -17.89 0.51 36.41
CA ALA A 163 -19.35 0.58 36.37
C ALA A 163 -19.97 -0.59 35.58
N PRO A 164 -19.93 -1.83 36.09
CA PRO A 164 -20.37 -3.02 35.35
C PRO A 164 -21.87 -2.96 35.02
N GLU A 165 -22.69 -2.51 35.97
CA GLU A 165 -24.15 -2.34 35.78
C GLU A 165 -24.46 -1.38 34.63
N LYS A 166 -23.75 -0.25 34.56
CA LYS A 166 -23.95 0.77 33.52
C LYS A 166 -23.59 0.24 32.13
N GLU A 167 -22.50 -0.51 32.04
CA GLU A 167 -22.02 -1.06 30.78
C GLU A 167 -22.89 -2.24 30.34
N ARG A 168 -23.35 -3.09 31.26
CA ARG A 168 -24.37 -4.11 30.98
C ARG A 168 -25.64 -3.47 30.42
N ASP A 169 -26.14 -2.42 31.05
CA ASP A 169 -27.34 -1.71 30.59
C ASP A 169 -27.12 -1.03 29.22
N ARG A 170 -25.89 -0.62 28.89
CA ARG A 170 -25.53 -0.12 27.55
C ARG A 170 -25.60 -1.23 26.51
N ILE A 171 -25.06 -2.42 26.83
CA ILE A 171 -25.08 -3.59 25.93
C ILE A 171 -26.53 -4.07 25.72
N CYS A 172 -27.33 -4.19 26.79
CA CYS A 172 -28.73 -4.60 26.69
C CYS A 172 -29.55 -3.62 25.85
N ARG A 173 -29.38 -2.31 26.03
CA ARG A 173 -30.05 -1.30 25.18
C ARG A 173 -29.65 -1.44 23.70
N CYS A 174 -28.40 -1.80 23.41
CA CYS A 174 -27.94 -2.04 22.04
C CYS A 174 -28.62 -3.29 21.45
N LEU A 175 -28.72 -4.37 22.23
CA LEU A 175 -29.40 -5.61 21.84
C LEU A 175 -30.89 -5.39 21.58
N GLU A 176 -31.59 -4.67 22.46
CA GLU A 176 -33.02 -4.37 22.33
C GLU A 176 -33.33 -3.58 21.06
N LYS A 177 -32.57 -2.51 20.79
CA LYS A 177 -32.74 -1.70 19.57
C LYS A 177 -32.59 -2.53 18.30
N ARG A 178 -31.61 -3.45 18.29
CA ARG A 178 -31.36 -4.35 17.16
C ARG A 178 -32.41 -5.45 17.02
N ASN A 179 -32.91 -5.98 18.13
CA ASN A 179 -34.02 -6.93 18.13
C ASN A 179 -35.31 -6.32 17.58
N MET A 180 -35.56 -5.02 17.83
CA MET A 180 -36.69 -4.27 17.30
C MET A 180 -36.55 -3.88 15.82
N GLY A 181 -35.41 -4.17 15.17
CA GLY A 181 -35.20 -3.84 13.76
C GLY A 181 -35.08 -2.34 13.50
N ILE A 182 -34.83 -1.54 14.54
CA ILE A 182 -34.51 -0.14 14.40
C ILE A 182 -33.02 -0.09 14.03
N GLU A 183 -32.72 0.29 12.79
CA GLU A 183 -31.37 0.71 12.41
C GLU A 183 -30.96 1.80 13.41
N THR A 184 -30.00 1.47 14.27
CA THR A 184 -29.41 2.47 15.14
C THR A 184 -28.63 3.42 14.25
N ASP A 185 -29.14 4.64 14.10
CA ASP A 185 -28.29 5.81 13.98
C ASP A 185 -27.15 5.63 14.98
N ASN A 186 -25.93 5.66 14.44
CA ASN A 186 -24.69 5.60 15.19
C ASN A 186 -24.86 6.36 16.50
N ILE A 187 -24.66 5.67 17.63
CA ILE A 187 -24.33 6.38 18.86
C ILE A 187 -22.96 7.00 18.55
N GLU A 188 -22.99 8.23 18.05
CA GLU A 188 -21.84 9.12 17.91
C GLU A 188 -21.31 9.39 19.32
N GLU A 189 -20.56 8.42 19.87
CA GLU A 189 -19.41 8.80 20.65
C GLU A 189 -18.46 9.53 19.70
N LYS A 190 -18.11 10.76 20.09
CA LYS A 190 -17.20 11.67 19.38
C LYS A 190 -15.85 11.01 19.11
N SER A 191 -15.82 10.17 18.09
CA SER A 191 -14.67 9.57 17.46
C SER A 191 -14.73 10.09 16.02
N GLY A 192 -13.77 10.95 15.70
CA GLY A 192 -13.79 11.76 14.49
C GLY A 192 -14.11 10.95 13.24
N ARG A 193 -15.05 11.48 12.44
CA ARG A 193 -15.34 11.12 11.04
C ARG A 193 -14.42 10.03 10.51
N ILE A 194 -14.92 8.79 10.46
CA ILE A 194 -14.31 7.72 9.67
C ILE A 194 -14.19 8.27 8.25
N PRO A 195 -12.97 8.45 7.70
CA PRO A 195 -12.82 8.82 6.32
C PRO A 195 -13.33 7.64 5.48
N ASP A 196 -14.29 7.92 4.61
CA ASP A 196 -14.70 7.03 3.53
C ASP A 196 -13.45 6.51 2.80
N TRP A 197 -13.09 5.25 3.02
CA TRP A 197 -11.79 4.69 2.62
C TRP A 197 -11.77 4.23 1.16
N GLU A 198 -12.92 4.20 0.47
CA GLU A 198 -12.92 4.09 -0.99
C GLU A 198 -12.53 5.41 -1.65
N SER A 199 -12.74 6.55 -1.00
CA SER A 199 -12.27 7.87 -1.46
C SER A 199 -10.87 8.29 -0.94
N VAL A 200 -10.26 7.54 0.00
CA VAL A 200 -8.88 7.81 0.48
C VAL A 200 -7.79 7.51 -0.57
N LYS A 201 -8.12 6.88 -1.70
CA LYS A 201 -7.18 6.81 -2.85
C LYS A 201 -6.86 8.17 -3.47
N GLU A 202 -7.61 9.22 -3.13
CA GLU A 202 -7.44 10.58 -3.65
C GLU A 202 -7.28 11.63 -2.55
N ARG A 203 -6.61 11.30 -1.43
CA ARG A 203 -5.92 12.38 -0.72
C ARG A 203 -4.68 12.73 -1.54
N GLU A 204 -4.88 13.60 -2.53
CA GLU A 204 -3.85 14.54 -2.96
C GLU A 204 -3.48 15.41 -1.75
N HIS A 205 -2.79 14.84 -0.76
CA HIS A 205 -1.82 15.62 -0.03
C HIS A 205 -0.80 16.04 -1.08
N LEU A 206 -1.06 17.17 -1.74
CA LEU A 206 -0.04 17.90 -2.48
C LEU A 206 1.02 18.22 -1.44
N HIS A 207 1.97 17.30 -1.25
CA HIS A 207 3.16 17.59 -0.49
C HIS A 207 3.72 18.89 -1.06
N PRO A 208 4.25 19.80 -0.22
CA PRO A 208 4.72 21.12 -0.68
C PRO A 208 5.80 21.01 -1.79
N TYR A 209 6.35 19.81 -1.95
CA TYR A 209 7.41 19.42 -2.87
C TYR A 209 6.90 18.81 -4.18
N ARG A 210 5.62 18.44 -4.29
CA ARG A 210 5.04 17.78 -5.46
C ARG A 210 4.50 18.82 -6.45
N ARG A 211 4.87 18.70 -7.73
CA ARG A 211 4.30 19.52 -8.83
C ARG A 211 3.95 18.65 -10.03
N ALA A 212 2.99 19.05 -10.85
CA ALA A 212 2.76 18.38 -12.13
C ALA A 212 3.84 18.78 -13.14
N TYR A 213 4.40 17.80 -13.87
CA TYR A 213 5.22 18.10 -15.04
C TYR A 213 4.36 18.71 -16.15
N ARG A 214 4.90 19.73 -16.82
CA ARG A 214 4.27 20.39 -17.97
C ARG A 214 5.32 20.57 -19.05
N GLU A 215 5.10 19.97 -20.21
CA GLU A 215 5.93 20.25 -21.37
C GLU A 215 5.81 21.71 -21.83
N ALA A 216 6.93 22.26 -22.28
CA ALA A 216 7.01 23.59 -22.85
C ALA A 216 6.31 23.62 -24.21
N ALA A 217 5.23 24.40 -24.30
CA ALA A 217 4.58 24.70 -25.56
C ALA A 217 5.41 25.73 -26.34
N LEU A 218 6.25 25.25 -27.27
CA LEU A 218 7.02 26.08 -28.18
C LEU A 218 6.62 25.80 -29.63
N GLU A 219 6.44 26.88 -30.40
CA GLU A 219 6.16 26.79 -31.83
C GLU A 219 7.42 26.37 -32.61
N LYS A 220 7.20 25.74 -33.77
CA LYS A 220 8.28 25.35 -34.68
C LYS A 220 9.13 26.57 -35.05
N GLN A 221 10.45 26.42 -34.94
CA GLN A 221 11.39 27.53 -35.07
C GLN A 221 11.95 27.68 -36.49
N GLY A 222 11.91 26.64 -37.33
CA GLY A 222 12.39 26.73 -38.71
C GLY A 222 12.61 25.37 -39.40
N SER A 223 13.25 25.41 -40.57
CA SER A 223 13.64 24.22 -41.33
C SER A 223 14.94 23.59 -40.80
N PRO A 224 15.23 22.31 -41.12
CA PRO A 224 16.47 21.64 -40.74
C PRO A 224 17.74 22.39 -41.15
N GLU A 225 17.75 23.00 -42.33
CA GLU A 225 18.90 23.74 -42.86
C GLU A 225 19.20 25.01 -42.07
N ALA A 226 18.16 25.66 -41.54
CA ALA A 226 18.29 26.86 -40.72
C ALA A 226 19.04 26.58 -39.40
N PHE A 227 18.93 25.37 -38.85
CA PHE A 227 19.58 24.99 -37.59
C PHE A 227 21.12 25.05 -37.66
N TYR A 228 21.70 24.73 -38.82
CA TYR A 228 23.15 24.69 -39.00
C TYR A 228 23.77 26.06 -39.20
N ARG A 229 22.97 27.07 -39.58
CA ARG A 229 23.45 28.43 -39.85
C ARG A 229 23.90 29.13 -38.57
N THR A 230 25.01 29.85 -38.66
CA THR A 230 25.60 30.61 -37.54
C THR A 230 24.69 31.73 -37.06
N GLU A 231 23.91 32.36 -37.95
CA GLU A 231 22.99 33.45 -37.58
C GLU A 231 21.89 32.98 -36.60
N ASN A 232 21.58 31.69 -36.59
CA ASN A 232 20.52 31.12 -35.73
C ASN A 232 21.03 30.64 -34.36
N ARG A 233 22.34 30.77 -34.07
CA ARG A 233 22.91 30.35 -32.77
C ARG A 233 22.26 31.08 -31.59
N GLU A 234 22.05 32.40 -31.69
CA GLU A 234 21.37 33.17 -30.66
C GLU A 234 19.88 32.78 -30.51
N ALA A 235 19.22 32.42 -31.62
CA ALA A 235 17.86 31.92 -31.57
C ALA A 235 17.79 30.57 -30.83
N ILE A 236 18.74 29.67 -31.09
CA ILE A 236 18.88 28.39 -30.39
C ILE A 236 19.09 28.62 -28.88
N CYS A 237 20.00 29.52 -28.48
CA CYS A 237 20.20 29.86 -27.06
C CYS A 237 18.93 30.41 -26.40
N ARG A 238 18.19 31.29 -27.07
CA ARG A 238 16.90 31.81 -26.57
C ARG A 238 15.85 30.71 -26.40
N VAL A 239 15.79 29.76 -27.32
CA VAL A 239 14.89 28.61 -27.23
C VAL A 239 15.29 27.68 -26.08
N ILE A 240 16.59 27.40 -25.90
CA ILE A 240 17.10 26.63 -24.76
C ILE A 240 16.71 27.28 -23.44
N LEU A 241 16.89 28.59 -23.28
CA LEU A 241 16.50 29.31 -22.06
C LEU A 241 14.98 29.26 -21.82
N LYS A 242 14.15 29.37 -22.86
CA LYS A 242 12.69 29.21 -22.76
C LYS A 242 12.31 27.79 -22.32
N LEU A 243 12.96 26.77 -22.88
CA LEU A 243 12.77 25.36 -22.48
C LEU A 243 13.16 25.15 -21.02
N LEU A 244 14.33 25.63 -20.60
CA LEU A 244 14.80 25.48 -19.22
C LEU A 244 13.91 26.21 -18.21
N LYS A 245 13.37 27.39 -18.56
CA LYS A 245 12.43 28.10 -17.68
C LYS A 245 11.17 27.29 -17.36
N ALA A 246 10.71 26.45 -18.29
CA ALA A 246 9.52 25.63 -18.12
C ALA A 246 9.84 24.23 -17.56
N GLU A 247 10.91 23.60 -18.07
CA GLU A 247 11.18 22.17 -17.88
C GLU A 247 12.46 21.86 -17.08
N ALA A 248 13.23 22.84 -16.61
CA ALA A 248 14.37 22.54 -15.75
C ALA A 248 13.94 21.96 -14.38
N PRO A 249 14.64 20.93 -13.85
CA PRO A 249 15.80 20.25 -14.45
C PRO A 249 15.43 19.34 -15.64
N ILE A 250 16.19 19.39 -16.73
CA ILE A 250 15.95 18.58 -17.94
C ILE A 250 17.19 17.75 -18.29
N SER A 251 17.00 16.51 -18.75
CA SER A 251 18.11 15.69 -19.24
C SER A 251 18.62 16.19 -20.59
N TRP A 252 19.91 15.95 -20.87
CA TRP A 252 20.50 16.22 -22.18
C TRP A 252 19.74 15.51 -23.31
N GLY A 253 19.32 14.26 -23.07
CA GLY A 253 18.55 13.48 -24.04
C GLY A 253 17.21 14.12 -24.39
N MET A 254 16.45 14.58 -23.40
CA MET A 254 15.17 15.25 -23.60
C MET A 254 15.33 16.61 -24.28
N LEU A 255 16.32 17.41 -23.86
CA LEU A 255 16.60 18.70 -24.47
C LEU A 255 16.90 18.55 -25.96
N LYS A 256 17.79 17.60 -26.32
CA LYS A 256 18.11 17.29 -27.72
C LYS A 256 16.87 16.91 -28.51
N LYS A 257 16.06 15.97 -28.01
CA LYS A 257 14.82 15.52 -28.70
C LYS A 257 13.85 16.68 -28.95
N LYS A 258 13.64 17.55 -27.95
CA LYS A 258 12.75 18.70 -28.06
C LYS A 258 13.25 19.74 -29.05
N ILE A 259 14.55 20.07 -29.00
CA ILE A 259 15.14 21.00 -29.97
C ILE A 259 15.06 20.41 -31.38
N LEU A 260 15.47 19.17 -31.60
CA LEU A 260 15.37 18.54 -32.92
C LEU A 260 13.94 18.56 -33.48
N SER A 261 12.94 18.34 -32.63
CA SER A 261 11.52 18.44 -33.00
C SER A 261 11.11 19.84 -33.47
N LEU A 262 11.58 20.91 -32.81
CA LEU A 262 11.26 22.30 -33.16
C LEU A 262 11.80 22.73 -34.54
N TRP A 263 12.89 22.11 -35.00
CA TRP A 263 13.48 22.33 -36.34
C TRP A 263 13.15 21.20 -37.34
N SER A 264 12.26 20.27 -36.99
CA SER A 264 11.88 19.11 -37.83
C SER A 264 13.06 18.24 -38.27
N ILE A 265 14.08 18.09 -37.42
CA ILE A 265 15.28 17.27 -37.68
C ILE A 265 15.05 15.86 -37.15
N SER A 266 15.13 14.87 -38.03
CA SER A 266 14.79 13.47 -37.68
C SER A 266 15.93 12.71 -36.99
N ARG A 267 17.20 13.10 -37.20
CA ARG A 267 18.37 12.38 -36.68
C ARG A 267 19.37 13.34 -36.04
N SER A 268 19.85 12.98 -34.85
CA SER A 268 21.01 13.63 -34.24
C SER A 268 22.30 13.16 -34.92
N GLY A 269 23.10 14.09 -35.44
CA GLY A 269 24.47 13.83 -35.89
C GLY A 269 25.49 14.59 -35.03
N ASN A 270 26.78 14.25 -35.16
CA ASN A 270 27.87 14.88 -34.38
C ASN A 270 27.87 16.42 -34.48
N GLN A 271 27.55 16.96 -35.66
CA GLN A 271 27.45 18.41 -35.83
C GLN A 271 26.33 19.04 -34.99
N VAL A 272 25.18 18.37 -34.86
CA VAL A 272 24.07 18.87 -34.03
C VAL A 272 24.47 18.84 -32.55
N GLU A 273 25.20 17.81 -32.13
CA GLU A 273 25.71 17.69 -30.77
C GLU A 273 26.68 18.83 -30.43
N GLN A 274 27.67 19.10 -31.30
CA GLN A 274 28.61 20.21 -31.12
C GLN A 274 27.89 21.56 -31.00
N ILE A 275 26.91 21.81 -31.87
CA ILE A 275 26.13 23.06 -31.86
C ILE A 275 25.39 23.26 -30.53
N LEU A 276 24.77 22.21 -30.01
CA LEU A 276 24.01 22.27 -28.76
C LEU A 276 24.95 22.39 -27.56
N GLU A 277 26.12 21.74 -27.60
CA GLU A 277 27.14 21.86 -26.55
C GLU A 277 27.72 23.27 -26.50
N GLU A 278 28.06 23.86 -27.63
CA GLU A 278 28.50 25.25 -27.73
C GLU A 278 27.42 26.23 -27.23
N ALA A 279 26.18 26.04 -27.67
CA ALA A 279 25.05 26.87 -27.24
C ALA A 279 24.82 26.79 -25.73
N CYS A 280 24.82 25.59 -25.14
CA CYS A 280 24.68 25.42 -23.69
C CYS A 280 25.91 25.90 -22.91
N GLY A 281 27.11 25.74 -23.47
CA GLY A 281 28.36 26.20 -22.86
C GLY A 281 28.49 27.73 -22.82
N SER A 282 27.82 28.44 -23.74
CA SER A 282 27.73 29.90 -23.73
C SER A 282 26.78 30.46 -22.65
N LEU A 283 25.99 29.61 -22.00
CA LEU A 283 24.99 29.99 -21.00
C LEU A 283 25.47 29.62 -19.58
N PRO A 284 25.21 30.45 -18.55
CA PRO A 284 25.57 30.15 -17.16
C PRO A 284 24.59 29.16 -16.54
N LEU A 285 24.57 27.92 -17.04
CA LEU A 285 23.67 26.86 -16.60
C LEU A 285 24.35 25.99 -15.53
N PRO A 286 23.74 25.80 -14.34
CA PRO A 286 24.17 24.75 -13.44
C PRO A 286 23.96 23.38 -14.09
N VAL A 287 24.89 22.46 -13.85
CA VAL A 287 24.89 21.12 -14.43
C VAL A 287 25.07 20.10 -13.33
N THR A 288 24.22 19.07 -13.32
CA THR A 288 24.40 17.90 -12.44
C THR A 288 24.43 16.61 -13.25
N TYR A 289 24.92 15.54 -12.64
CA TYR A 289 25.04 14.24 -13.28
C TYR A 289 24.29 13.18 -12.48
N GLY A 290 23.54 12.34 -13.20
CA GLY A 290 22.94 11.12 -12.66
C GLY A 290 23.55 9.92 -13.35
N GLY A 291 24.68 9.42 -12.85
CA GLY A 291 25.48 8.42 -13.56
C GLY A 291 26.09 9.03 -14.83
N LYS A 292 25.72 8.51 -16.01
CA LYS A 292 26.21 9.02 -17.31
C LYS A 292 25.31 10.11 -17.92
N THR A 293 24.14 10.36 -17.33
CA THR A 293 23.18 11.33 -17.87
C THR A 293 23.48 12.72 -17.31
N LYS A 294 23.67 13.70 -18.21
CA LYS A 294 23.85 15.11 -17.90
C LYS A 294 22.48 15.79 -17.75
N PHE A 295 22.29 16.55 -16.67
CA PHE A 295 21.09 17.33 -16.39
C PHE A 295 21.41 18.82 -16.37
N LEU A 296 20.56 19.61 -17.02
CA LEU A 296 20.69 21.05 -17.14
C LEU A 296 19.64 21.75 -16.28
N TRP A 297 20.08 22.78 -15.58
CA TRP A 297 19.25 23.57 -14.67
C TRP A 297 19.06 24.98 -15.20
N ASN A 298 18.04 25.67 -14.71
CA ASN A 298 17.84 27.08 -15.01
C ASN A 298 18.94 27.92 -14.30
N PRO A 299 19.47 29.02 -14.88
CA PRO A 299 20.53 29.84 -14.27
C PRO A 299 20.29 30.29 -12.82
N GLY A 300 19.02 30.47 -12.42
CA GLY A 300 18.64 30.86 -11.07
C GLY A 300 18.21 29.72 -10.15
N GLN A 301 18.35 28.46 -10.57
CA GLN A 301 18.02 27.29 -9.75
C GLN A 301 19.30 26.71 -9.15
N ASP A 302 19.34 26.61 -7.83
CA ASP A 302 20.38 25.86 -7.13
C ASP A 302 19.99 24.37 -7.04
N PRO A 303 20.77 23.44 -7.63
CA PRO A 303 20.52 22.01 -7.53
C PRO A 303 20.53 21.49 -6.08
N GLU A 304 21.27 22.13 -5.17
CA GLU A 304 21.37 21.68 -3.78
C GLU A 304 20.15 22.03 -2.94
N ALA A 305 19.65 23.26 -3.10
CA ALA A 305 18.41 23.73 -2.47
C ALA A 305 17.12 23.22 -3.16
N TYR A 306 17.23 22.51 -4.29
CA TYR A 306 16.07 22.05 -5.03
C TYR A 306 15.25 21.02 -4.25
N ALA A 307 14.05 21.43 -3.81
CA ALA A 307 13.18 20.64 -2.94
C ALA A 307 11.94 20.09 -3.62
N VAL A 308 11.80 20.24 -4.94
CA VAL A 308 10.61 19.86 -5.70
C VAL A 308 10.84 18.57 -6.49
N TYR A 309 9.78 17.79 -6.74
CA TYR A 309 9.77 16.73 -7.75
C TYR A 309 8.49 16.81 -8.60
N ARG A 310 8.60 16.45 -9.89
CA ARG A 310 7.48 16.56 -10.83
C ARG A 310 6.88 15.21 -11.21
N THR A 311 5.56 15.07 -11.08
CA THR A 311 4.81 13.85 -11.43
C THR A 311 4.41 13.85 -12.91
N GLY A 312 4.40 12.66 -13.51
CA GLY A 312 4.01 12.44 -14.92
C GLY A 312 2.54 12.08 -15.07
N GLU A 313 1.62 12.83 -14.45
CA GLU A 313 0.18 12.53 -14.47
C GLU A 313 -0.44 12.64 -15.87
N ARG A 314 -0.02 13.62 -16.66
CA ARG A 314 -0.45 13.79 -18.06
C ARG A 314 0.60 13.32 -19.07
N GLU A 315 1.86 13.58 -18.78
CA GLU A 315 2.99 13.33 -19.68
C GLU A 315 4.05 12.51 -18.95
N LYS A 316 4.27 11.26 -19.39
CA LYS A 316 5.21 10.34 -18.76
C LYS A 316 6.63 10.59 -19.25
N ARG A 317 7.50 11.06 -18.36
CA ARG A 317 8.95 11.15 -18.59
C ARG A 317 9.62 9.81 -18.32
N PRO A 318 10.56 9.34 -19.16
CA PRO A 318 11.42 8.21 -18.82
C PRO A 318 12.14 8.42 -17.49
N ILE A 319 12.24 7.39 -16.64
CA ILE A 319 12.86 7.48 -15.31
C ILE A 319 14.34 7.92 -15.38
N GLU A 320 15.02 7.58 -16.48
CA GLU A 320 16.40 7.95 -16.78
C GLU A 320 16.58 9.45 -17.07
N ASP A 321 15.49 10.11 -17.45
CA ASP A 321 15.42 11.54 -17.70
C ASP A 321 14.96 12.34 -16.47
N ILE A 322 14.76 11.68 -15.32
CA ILE A 322 14.47 12.31 -14.04
C ILE A 322 15.78 12.44 -13.25
N CYS A 323 16.10 13.66 -12.81
CA CYS A 323 17.36 13.88 -12.10
C CYS A 323 17.35 13.25 -10.69
N PRO A 324 18.51 12.86 -10.15
CA PRO A 324 18.60 12.29 -8.81
C PRO A 324 18.00 13.17 -7.71
N GLN A 325 18.04 14.50 -7.86
CA GLN A 325 17.45 15.47 -6.94
C GLN A 325 15.92 15.34 -6.87
N GLU A 326 15.24 15.20 -8.02
CA GLU A 326 13.78 14.97 -8.06
C GLU A 326 13.44 13.62 -7.40
N ILE A 327 14.22 12.57 -7.67
CA ILE A 327 14.01 11.26 -7.06
C ILE A 327 14.23 11.32 -5.55
N ALA A 328 15.29 11.97 -5.07
CA ALA A 328 15.56 12.15 -3.63
C ALA A 328 14.44 12.91 -2.91
N ASN A 329 13.82 13.90 -3.58
CA ASN A 329 12.68 14.63 -3.04
C ASN A 329 11.41 13.77 -2.97
N ALA A 330 11.19 12.88 -3.95
CA ALA A 330 10.10 11.90 -3.92
C ALA A 330 10.33 10.81 -2.85
N VAL A 331 11.58 10.40 -2.65
CA VAL A 331 11.98 9.47 -1.57
C VAL A 331 11.60 10.01 -0.20
N ARG A 332 11.82 11.31 0.04
CA ARG A 332 11.41 11.95 1.29
C ARG A 332 9.91 11.81 1.53
N GLU A 333 9.08 12.10 0.53
CA GLU A 333 7.62 11.93 0.66
C GLU A 333 7.22 10.48 0.97
N VAL A 334 7.81 9.51 0.26
CA VAL A 334 7.54 8.07 0.51
C VAL A 334 7.92 7.65 1.93
N LEU A 335 9.04 8.17 2.45
CA LEU A 335 9.51 7.85 3.80
C LEU A 335 8.72 8.58 4.89
N GLU A 336 8.24 9.80 4.63
CA GLU A 336 7.30 10.52 5.51
C GLU A 336 5.96 9.78 5.62
N GLU A 337 5.46 9.20 4.52
CA GLU A 337 4.19 8.45 4.49
C GLU A 337 4.28 7.08 5.18
N GLN A 338 5.36 6.33 4.97
CA GLN A 338 5.42 4.91 5.35
C GLN A 338 6.44 4.58 6.45
N ILE A 339 7.22 5.57 6.93
CA ILE A 339 8.21 5.51 8.03
C ILE A 339 9.38 4.53 7.79
N SER A 340 9.09 3.27 7.42
CA SER A 340 10.06 2.23 7.07
C SER A 340 9.50 1.26 6.03
N LEU A 341 10.27 1.01 4.98
CA LEU A 341 9.92 0.09 3.91
C LEU A 341 11.00 -0.96 3.67
N SER A 342 10.57 -2.14 3.21
CA SER A 342 11.50 -3.09 2.57
C SER A 342 12.06 -2.47 1.29
N TYR A 343 13.32 -2.76 0.92
CA TYR A 343 13.95 -2.15 -0.26
C TYR A 343 13.14 -2.32 -1.56
N SER A 344 12.54 -3.49 -1.78
CA SER A 344 11.69 -3.74 -2.95
C SER A 344 10.36 -2.97 -2.90
N GLY A 345 9.76 -2.81 -1.72
CA GLY A 345 8.58 -1.98 -1.52
C GLY A 345 8.91 -0.50 -1.75
N PHE A 346 10.00 -0.02 -1.17
CA PHE A 346 10.51 1.34 -1.34
C PHE A 346 10.71 1.73 -2.82
N ILE A 347 11.35 0.84 -3.61
CA ILE A 347 11.53 1.09 -5.05
C ILE A 347 10.17 1.24 -5.74
N ARG A 348 9.21 0.36 -5.42
CA ARG A 348 7.90 0.35 -6.06
C ARG A 348 7.09 1.60 -5.72
N GLU A 349 7.07 2.01 -4.46
CA GLU A 349 6.37 3.22 -4.01
C GLU A 349 6.98 4.48 -4.63
N THR A 350 8.32 4.59 -4.60
CA THR A 350 9.03 5.73 -5.21
C THR A 350 8.79 5.80 -6.72
N ALA A 351 8.85 4.67 -7.43
CA ALA A 351 8.54 4.61 -8.84
C ALA A 351 7.06 4.95 -9.12
N GLY A 352 6.16 4.55 -8.22
CA GLY A 352 4.74 4.85 -8.25
C GLY A 352 4.45 6.35 -8.28
N LYS A 353 5.19 7.16 -7.50
CA LYS A 353 5.07 8.64 -7.50
C LYS A 353 5.34 9.28 -8.87
N PHE A 354 6.12 8.61 -9.73
CA PHE A 354 6.40 9.05 -11.10
C PHE A 354 5.49 8.40 -12.16
N GLY A 355 4.51 7.59 -11.77
CA GLY A 355 3.55 6.94 -12.68
C GLY A 355 3.99 5.57 -13.21
N TYR A 356 4.96 4.92 -12.56
CA TYR A 356 5.44 3.58 -12.89
C TYR A 356 4.85 2.51 -11.96
N SER A 357 4.19 1.52 -12.55
CA SER A 357 3.58 0.40 -11.79
C SER A 357 4.51 -0.81 -11.61
N ARG A 358 5.58 -0.91 -12.40
CA ARG A 358 6.56 -2.01 -12.38
C ARG A 358 7.96 -1.43 -12.19
N ALA A 359 8.73 -2.01 -11.28
CA ALA A 359 10.15 -1.73 -11.12
C ALA A 359 10.95 -2.69 -12.01
N GLY A 360 11.71 -2.14 -12.95
CA GLY A 360 12.73 -2.87 -13.71
C GLY A 360 14.13 -2.38 -13.33
N THR A 361 15.17 -3.02 -13.85
CA THR A 361 16.58 -2.72 -13.53
C THR A 361 16.97 -1.24 -13.71
N VAL A 362 16.45 -0.59 -14.75
CA VAL A 362 16.70 0.85 -15.02
C VAL A 362 16.03 1.75 -13.97
N ILE A 363 14.83 1.39 -13.54
CA ILE A 363 14.09 2.11 -12.49
C ILE A 363 14.79 1.92 -11.15
N GLU A 364 15.16 0.68 -10.81
CA GLU A 364 15.92 0.35 -9.60
C GLU A 364 17.22 1.14 -9.52
N ALA A 365 18.00 1.18 -10.61
CA ALA A 365 19.25 1.93 -10.65
C ALA A 365 19.03 3.45 -10.48
N SER A 366 17.94 4.00 -11.04
CA SER A 366 17.62 5.43 -10.93
C SER A 366 17.14 5.79 -9.53
N VAL A 367 16.27 4.96 -8.95
CA VAL A 367 15.79 5.11 -7.57
C VAL A 367 16.95 4.96 -6.57
N ALA A 368 17.85 4.00 -6.77
CA ALA A 368 19.03 3.82 -5.93
C ALA A 368 19.96 5.05 -5.92
N ARG A 369 20.13 5.72 -7.07
CA ARG A 369 20.89 6.99 -7.13
C ARG A 369 20.21 8.11 -6.36
N GLY A 370 18.88 8.23 -6.47
CA GLY A 370 18.11 9.19 -5.67
C GLY A 370 18.17 8.89 -4.18
N LEU A 371 18.15 7.61 -3.79
CA LEU A 371 18.33 7.19 -2.40
C LEU A 371 19.70 7.57 -1.86
N ALA A 372 20.79 7.30 -2.59
CA ALA A 372 22.14 7.68 -2.18
C ALA A 372 22.27 9.20 -1.95
N LEU A 373 21.65 10.02 -2.81
CA LEU A 373 21.62 11.47 -2.62
C LEU A 373 20.75 11.88 -1.41
N ALA A 374 19.66 11.16 -1.14
CA ALA A 374 18.84 11.40 0.05
C ALA A 374 19.60 11.04 1.35
N GLU A 375 20.42 9.99 1.33
CA GLU A 375 21.30 9.62 2.45
C GLU A 375 22.38 10.65 2.70
N GLU A 376 23.04 11.14 1.64
CA GLU A 376 24.03 12.22 1.71
C GLU A 376 23.43 13.49 2.32
N LYS A 377 22.19 13.83 1.94
CA LYS A 377 21.43 14.96 2.52
C LYS A 377 20.86 14.69 3.91
N GLY A 378 21.15 13.52 4.50
CA GLY A 378 20.70 13.15 5.83
C GLY A 378 19.18 12.95 5.95
N ARG A 379 18.49 12.68 4.85
CA ARG A 379 17.01 12.52 4.80
C ARG A 379 16.56 11.07 4.90
N ALA A 380 17.43 10.12 4.59
CA ALA A 380 17.16 8.69 4.60
C ALA A 380 18.31 7.92 5.23
N GLU A 381 18.02 6.72 5.74
CA GLU A 381 19.01 5.77 6.22
C GLU A 381 18.63 4.35 5.76
N THR A 382 19.61 3.64 5.23
CA THR A 382 19.48 2.22 4.88
C THR A 382 20.04 1.35 6.00
N GLU A 383 19.22 0.41 6.48
CA GLU A 383 19.66 -0.65 7.39
C GLU A 383 19.83 -1.96 6.62
N ASP A 384 21.07 -2.47 6.58
CA ASP A 384 21.40 -3.80 6.07
C ASP A 384 21.27 -4.84 7.21
N GLY A 385 20.05 -5.30 7.46
CA GLY A 385 19.80 -6.40 8.41
C GLY A 385 20.05 -7.78 7.78
N GLU A 386 20.45 -8.76 8.59
CA GLU A 386 20.84 -10.14 8.21
C GLU A 386 19.87 -10.91 7.28
N LYS A 387 18.63 -10.44 7.10
CA LYS A 387 17.64 -11.12 6.24
C LYS A 387 17.02 -10.27 5.13
N LYS A 388 16.96 -8.93 5.21
CA LYS A 388 16.47 -8.02 4.14
C LYS A 388 16.91 -6.56 4.37
N LYS A 389 17.34 -5.89 3.30
CA LYS A 389 17.61 -4.43 3.23
C LYS A 389 16.34 -3.60 3.47
N ARG A 390 16.40 -2.65 4.40
CA ARG A 390 15.30 -1.72 4.73
C ARG A 390 15.75 -0.27 4.58
N VAL A 391 14.81 0.61 4.25
CA VAL A 391 15.03 2.06 4.17
C VAL A 391 14.09 2.75 5.14
N ARG A 392 14.60 3.70 5.93
CA ARG A 392 13.83 4.48 6.90
C ARG A 392 14.13 5.97 6.79
N LEU A 393 13.21 6.80 7.27
CA LEU A 393 13.45 8.24 7.44
C LEU A 393 14.52 8.44 8.52
N LYS A 394 15.49 9.32 8.26
CA LYS A 394 16.49 9.72 9.25
C LYS A 394 15.91 10.88 10.07
N ALA A 395 15.87 10.71 11.39
CA ALA A 395 15.27 11.67 12.33
C ALA A 395 16.06 12.97 12.47
#